data_AF-A0A969EMP1-F1
#
_entry.id   AF-A0A969EMP1-F1
#
_cell.length_a   1.000
_cell.length_b   1.000
_cell.length_c   1.000
_cell.angle_alpha   90.00
_cell.angle_beta   90.00
_cell.angle_gamma   90.00
#
_symmetry.space_group_name_H-M   'P 1'
#
loop_
_entity.id
_entity.type
_entity.pdbx_description
1 polymer ?
#
loop_
_entity_poly.entity_id
_entity_poly.type
_entity_poly.pdbx_seq_one_letter_code
_entity_poly.pdbx_strand_id
1 'polypeptide(L)'
;MDEALRFFRVYEGWVYFLLAIGALLYFRRFLLAWRELRSTIFGLEREQSQTRLNQSAGVLTLLILIAVAEFVVVSFVAPLRPQANPLLTPTIDLLGTSTATLPPSEPVTEAMQEGDSTPTPVPTEDFRQGLCVSGELEITSPEPGERVSGEVVIFGSASASNFGFYKLEIALAQNVNWRTIQAGRTPKTNGDLVPSWDTSTLQSGDYMLRLVVVDNDGNSLPDCRVPITIIPPEE
;
A
#
# COMPACT_ATOMS: atom_id res chain seq x y z
N MET A 1 -24.79 13.67 5.15
CA MET A 1 -24.20 13.30 3.83
C MET A 1 -22.96 12.43 4.02
N ASP A 2 -22.03 12.81 4.91
CA ASP A 2 -20.82 12.01 5.19
C ASP A 2 -21.12 10.62 5.77
N GLU A 3 -22.17 10.49 6.60
CA GLU A 3 -22.62 9.19 7.11
C GLU A 3 -23.10 8.24 6.01
N ALA A 4 -23.79 8.77 4.99
CA ALA A 4 -24.22 7.99 3.84
C ALA A 4 -23.02 7.53 2.99
N LEU A 5 -22.02 8.38 2.80
CA LEU A 5 -20.78 8.01 2.09
C LEU A 5 -20.00 6.91 2.84
N ARG A 6 -19.96 6.98 4.17
CA ARG A 6 -19.36 5.92 5.00
C ARG A 6 -20.11 4.60 4.86
N PHE A 7 -21.44 4.63 4.86
CA PHE A 7 -22.27 3.44 4.65
C PHE A 7 -21.94 2.77 3.31
N PHE A 8 -21.96 3.51 2.20
CA PHE A 8 -21.66 2.94 0.87
C PHE A 8 -20.25 2.36 0.78
N ARG A 9 -19.23 2.97 1.40
CA ARG A 9 -17.87 2.40 1.39
C ARG A 9 -17.75 1.12 2.23
N VAL A 10 -18.36 1.09 3.42
CA VAL A 10 -18.28 -0.09 4.31
C VAL A 10 -19.04 -1.27 3.71
N TYR A 11 -20.18 -1.03 3.06
CA TYR A 11 -21.05 -2.06 2.53
C TYR A 11 -20.93 -2.28 1.01
N GLU A 12 -19.98 -1.64 0.34
CA GLU A 12 -19.77 -1.69 -1.11
C GLU A 12 -19.85 -3.13 -1.66
N GLY A 13 -19.09 -4.05 -1.06
CA GLY A 13 -19.09 -5.45 -1.47
C GLY A 13 -20.46 -6.14 -1.34
N TRP A 14 -21.21 -5.83 -0.29
CA TRP A 14 -22.56 -6.39 -0.07
C TRP A 14 -23.59 -5.83 -1.04
N VAL A 15 -23.50 -4.53 -1.35
CA VAL A 15 -24.41 -3.89 -2.31
C VAL A 15 -24.17 -4.44 -3.71
N TYR A 16 -22.92 -4.53 -4.16
CA TYR A 16 -22.59 -5.14 -5.44
C TYR A 16 -22.99 -6.62 -5.53
N PHE A 17 -22.85 -7.37 -4.45
CA PHE A 17 -23.30 -8.76 -4.42
C PHE A 17 -24.82 -8.89 -4.63
N LEU A 18 -25.62 -8.06 -3.94
CA LEU A 18 -27.08 -8.03 -4.12
C LEU A 18 -27.50 -7.58 -5.52
N LEU A 19 -26.84 -6.54 -6.06
CA LEU A 19 -27.07 -6.09 -7.43
C LEU A 19 -26.72 -7.17 -8.46
N ALA A 20 -25.62 -7.91 -8.26
CA ALA A 20 -25.22 -9.01 -9.13
C ALA A 20 -26.23 -10.17 -9.11
N ILE A 21 -26.75 -10.55 -7.93
CA ILE A 21 -27.83 -11.56 -7.82
C ILE A 21 -29.08 -11.08 -8.57
N GLY A 22 -29.52 -9.84 -8.33
CA GLY A 22 -30.67 -9.25 -9.01
C GLY A 22 -30.48 -9.25 -10.52
N ALA A 23 -29.32 -8.80 -10.99
CA ALA A 23 -28.98 -8.77 -12.41
C ALA A 23 -29.00 -10.18 -13.01
N LEU A 24 -28.46 -11.20 -12.34
CA LEU A 24 -28.45 -12.57 -12.84
C LEU A 24 -29.86 -13.16 -12.98
N LEU A 25 -30.74 -12.92 -12.00
CA LEU A 25 -32.13 -13.38 -12.03
C LEU A 25 -32.92 -12.73 -13.18
N TYR A 26 -32.79 -11.41 -13.34
CA TYR A 26 -33.48 -10.69 -14.42
C TYR A 26 -32.87 -10.95 -15.79
N PHE A 27 -31.55 -11.17 -15.87
CA PHE A 27 -30.87 -11.56 -17.09
C PHE A 27 -31.35 -12.94 -17.56
N ARG A 28 -31.50 -13.90 -16.64
CA ARG A 28 -32.11 -15.19 -16.95
C ARG A 28 -33.53 -15.03 -17.49
N ARG A 29 -34.36 -14.16 -16.87
CA ARG A 29 -35.73 -13.87 -17.36
C ARG A 29 -35.72 -13.23 -18.73
N PHE A 30 -34.83 -12.28 -18.97
CA PHE A 30 -34.64 -11.63 -20.26
C PHE A 30 -34.28 -12.65 -21.34
N LEU A 31 -33.32 -13.55 -21.08
CA LEU A 31 -32.94 -14.61 -22.03
C LEU A 31 -34.10 -15.56 -22.35
N LEU A 32 -34.91 -15.93 -21.36
CA LEU A 32 -36.09 -16.77 -21.57
C LEU A 32 -37.14 -16.07 -22.45
N ALA A 33 -37.47 -14.81 -22.12
CA ALA A 33 -38.42 -14.02 -22.90
C ALA A 33 -37.89 -13.69 -24.31
N TRP A 34 -36.57 -13.57 -24.47
CA TRP A 34 -35.92 -13.34 -25.76
C TRP A 34 -36.00 -14.56 -26.66
N ARG A 35 -35.87 -15.77 -26.09
CA ARG A 35 -36.09 -17.02 -26.81
C ARG A 35 -37.57 -17.15 -27.23
N GLU A 36 -38.50 -16.79 -26.35
CA GLU A 36 -39.94 -16.82 -26.62
C GLU A 36 -40.31 -15.91 -27.81
N LEU A 37 -39.81 -14.66 -27.84
CA LEU A 37 -40.03 -13.73 -28.95
C LEU A 37 -39.42 -14.20 -30.29
N ARG A 38 -38.37 -15.03 -30.26
CA ARG A 38 -37.82 -15.65 -31.48
C ARG A 38 -38.67 -16.81 -32.00
N SER A 39 -39.47 -17.45 -31.14
CA SER A 39 -40.32 -18.60 -31.51
C SER A 39 -41.75 -18.24 -31.92
N THR A 40 -42.20 -17.01 -31.71
CA THR A 40 -43.57 -16.59 -32.06
C THR A 40 -43.75 -16.43 -33.57
N ILE A 41 -44.76 -17.10 -34.12
CA ILE A 41 -45.12 -17.05 -35.55
C ILE A 41 -46.24 -16.01 -35.79
N PHE A 42 -47.13 -15.79 -34.82
CA PHE A 42 -48.27 -14.89 -34.94
C PHE A 42 -48.02 -13.53 -34.28
N GLY A 43 -48.46 -12.45 -34.94
CA GLY A 43 -48.20 -11.06 -34.51
C GLY A 43 -48.81 -10.69 -33.16
N LEU A 44 -49.96 -11.27 -32.79
CA LEU A 44 -50.61 -11.00 -31.50
C LEU A 44 -49.82 -11.57 -30.31
N GLU A 45 -49.19 -12.73 -30.47
CA GLU A 45 -48.31 -13.31 -29.45
C GLU A 45 -47.03 -12.49 -29.29
N ARG A 46 -46.53 -11.92 -30.39
CA ARG A 46 -45.33 -11.08 -30.41
C ARG A 46 -45.49 -9.81 -29.58
N GLU A 47 -46.66 -9.16 -29.62
CA GLU A 47 -46.95 -7.93 -28.87
C GLU A 47 -46.99 -8.16 -27.35
N GLN A 48 -47.62 -9.26 -26.93
CA GLN A 48 -47.62 -9.68 -25.51
C GLN A 48 -46.20 -10.06 -25.03
N SER A 49 -45.42 -10.75 -25.87
CA SER A 49 -44.03 -11.14 -25.59
C SER A 49 -43.10 -9.92 -25.47
N GLN A 50 -43.31 -8.92 -26.32
CA GLN A 50 -42.50 -7.69 -26.35
C GLN A 50 -42.64 -6.87 -25.06
N THR A 51 -43.83 -6.84 -24.47
CA THR A 51 -44.05 -6.12 -23.20
C THR A 51 -43.28 -6.76 -22.04
N ARG A 52 -43.26 -8.10 -21.96
CA ARG A 52 -42.50 -8.85 -20.95
C ARG A 52 -40.99 -8.64 -21.11
N LEU A 53 -40.52 -8.61 -22.36
CA LEU A 53 -39.13 -8.29 -22.67
C LEU A 53 -38.76 -6.88 -22.24
N ASN A 54 -39.56 -5.87 -22.60
CA ASN A 54 -39.33 -4.48 -22.21
C ASN A 54 -39.30 -4.30 -20.68
N GLN A 55 -40.16 -5.00 -19.94
CA GLN A 55 -40.12 -4.98 -18.47
C GLN A 55 -38.81 -5.57 -17.93
N SER A 56 -38.40 -6.75 -18.42
CA SER A 56 -37.14 -7.37 -17.98
C SER A 56 -35.90 -6.54 -18.35
N ALA A 57 -35.90 -5.94 -19.54
CA ALA A 57 -34.85 -5.04 -19.99
C ALA A 57 -34.82 -3.75 -19.16
N GLY A 58 -35.99 -3.16 -18.86
CA GLY A 58 -36.10 -1.96 -18.04
C GLY A 58 -35.54 -2.16 -16.63
N VAL A 59 -35.82 -3.29 -15.98
CA VAL A 59 -35.26 -3.60 -14.66
C VAL A 59 -33.75 -3.81 -14.73
N LEU A 60 -33.22 -4.51 -15.75
CA LEU A 60 -31.77 -4.65 -15.93
C LEU A 60 -31.09 -3.29 -16.12
N THR A 61 -31.65 -2.42 -16.95
CA THR A 61 -31.16 -1.05 -17.13
C THR A 61 -31.16 -0.28 -15.82
N LEU A 62 -32.24 -0.38 -15.03
CA LEU A 62 -32.30 0.26 -13.71
C LEU A 62 -31.20 -0.25 -12.76
N LEU A 63 -30.99 -1.57 -12.69
CA LEU A 63 -29.93 -2.15 -11.85
C LEU A 63 -28.54 -1.69 -12.28
N ILE A 64 -28.29 -1.62 -13.59
CA ILE A 64 -27.02 -1.10 -14.13
C ILE A 64 -26.83 0.36 -13.76
N LEU A 65 -27.87 1.20 -13.89
CA LEU A 65 -27.81 2.61 -13.50
C LEU A 65 -27.49 2.78 -12.01
N ILE A 66 -28.09 1.96 -11.14
CA ILE A 66 -27.79 1.96 -9.70
C ILE A 66 -26.34 1.56 -9.44
N ALA A 67 -25.85 0.49 -10.07
CA ALA A 67 -24.46 0.04 -9.93
C ALA A 67 -23.45 1.10 -10.39
N VAL A 68 -23.74 1.79 -11.49
CA VAL A 68 -22.91 2.89 -12.00
C VAL A 68 -22.95 4.09 -11.05
N ALA A 69 -24.13 4.45 -10.53
CA ALA A 69 -24.26 5.55 -9.58
C ALA A 69 -23.44 5.28 -8.30
N GLU A 70 -23.52 4.06 -7.76
CA GLU A 70 -22.70 3.63 -6.64
C GLU A 70 -21.20 3.72 -6.95
N PHE A 71 -20.78 3.17 -8.10
CA PHE A 71 -19.38 3.22 -8.52
C PHE A 71 -18.85 4.66 -8.59
N VAL A 72 -19.64 5.58 -9.14
CA VAL A 72 -19.28 7.00 -9.22
C VAL A 72 -19.17 7.62 -7.82
N VAL A 73 -20.10 7.32 -6.92
CA VAL A 73 -20.08 7.83 -5.54
C VAL A 73 -18.85 7.34 -4.79
N VAL A 74 -18.53 6.05 -4.86
CA VAL A 74 -17.40 5.47 -4.12
C VAL A 74 -16.06 5.90 -4.73
N SER A 75 -15.93 5.92 -6.06
CA SER A 75 -14.65 6.19 -6.74
C SER A 75 -14.31 7.68 -6.85
N PHE A 76 -15.32 8.55 -7.01
CA PHE A 76 -15.09 9.98 -7.25
C PHE A 76 -15.59 10.87 -6.12
N VAL A 77 -16.73 10.58 -5.49
CA VAL A 77 -17.30 11.46 -4.46
C VAL A 77 -16.68 11.22 -3.08
N ALA A 78 -16.48 9.96 -2.70
CA ALA A 78 -15.98 9.60 -1.38
C ALA A 78 -14.51 10.03 -1.12
N PRO A 79 -13.57 10.00 -2.09
CA PRO A 79 -12.20 10.49 -1.88
C PRO A 79 -12.10 12.01 -1.73
N LEU A 80 -13.03 12.77 -2.32
CA LEU A 80 -13.09 14.23 -2.20
C LEU A 80 -13.55 14.69 -0.80
N ARG A 81 -13.95 13.76 0.07
CA ARG A 81 -14.48 14.03 1.42
C ARG A 81 -13.64 13.32 2.48
N PRO A 82 -12.44 13.84 2.80
CA PRO A 82 -11.51 13.22 3.73
C PRO A 82 -12.05 13.08 5.17
N GLN A 83 -13.01 13.93 5.58
CA GLN A 83 -13.66 13.84 6.90
C GLN A 83 -14.52 12.59 7.08
N ALA A 84 -14.94 11.91 6.00
CA ALA A 84 -15.68 10.65 6.08
C ALA A 84 -14.78 9.44 6.41
N ASN A 85 -13.45 9.64 6.49
CA ASN A 85 -12.46 8.60 6.80
C ASN A 85 -11.39 9.14 7.75
N PRO A 86 -11.63 9.17 9.08
CA PRO A 86 -10.58 9.46 10.03
C PRO A 86 -9.59 8.29 10.01
N LEU A 87 -8.63 8.33 9.10
CA LEU A 87 -7.35 7.67 9.32
C LEU A 87 -6.81 8.36 10.58
N LEU A 88 -6.64 7.59 11.65
CA LEU A 88 -5.97 8.05 12.87
C LEU A 88 -4.52 8.35 12.48
N THR A 89 -4.28 9.55 11.97
CA THR A 89 -2.93 10.07 11.79
C THR A 89 -2.41 10.40 13.18
N PRO A 90 -1.23 9.89 13.57
CA PRO A 90 -0.60 10.30 14.82
C PRO A 90 -0.41 11.82 14.74
N THR A 91 -1.20 12.55 15.52
CA THR A 91 -1.07 13.99 15.64
C THR A 91 0.12 14.21 16.56
N ILE A 92 1.22 14.75 16.03
CA ILE A 92 2.38 15.10 16.86
C ILE A 92 1.90 16.11 17.90
N ASP A 93 1.99 15.73 19.17
CA ASP A 93 1.81 16.63 20.29
C ASP A 93 3.04 17.53 20.42
N LEU A 94 2.98 18.71 19.77
CA LEU A 94 4.04 19.72 19.77
C LEU A 94 4.29 20.35 21.15
N LEU A 95 3.49 20.01 22.16
CA LEU A 95 3.64 20.48 23.55
C LEU A 95 4.17 19.39 24.49
N GLY A 96 4.44 18.18 23.97
CA GLY A 96 5.08 17.10 24.71
C GLY A 96 6.52 17.46 25.07
N THR A 97 6.74 18.03 26.25
CA THR A 97 8.08 18.25 26.78
C THR A 97 8.68 16.90 27.17
N SER A 98 9.65 16.41 26.39
CA SER A 98 10.46 15.25 26.77
C SER A 98 11.12 15.53 28.13
N THR A 99 10.66 14.85 29.18
CA THR A 99 11.32 14.93 30.49
C THR A 99 12.61 14.12 30.39
N ALA A 100 13.74 14.80 30.21
CA ALA A 100 15.05 14.17 30.31
C ALA A 100 15.29 13.77 31.78
N THR A 101 15.19 12.48 32.07
CA THR A 101 15.60 11.92 33.35
C THR A 101 17.13 11.98 33.45
N LEU A 102 17.64 12.84 34.33
CA LEU A 102 19.06 12.91 34.68
C LEU A 102 19.54 11.56 35.25
N PRO A 103 20.71 11.04 34.82
CA PRO A 103 21.30 9.87 35.46
C PRO A 103 21.74 10.21 36.90
N PRO A 104 21.53 9.30 37.89
CA PRO A 104 22.03 9.48 39.24
C PRO A 104 23.56 9.50 39.25
N SER A 105 24.13 10.43 40.00
CA SER A 105 25.57 10.47 40.32
C SER A 105 25.81 9.63 41.57
N GLU A 106 26.50 8.49 41.46
CA GLU A 106 27.04 7.79 42.63
C GLU A 106 28.47 7.27 42.39
N PRO A 107 29.30 7.20 43.45
CA PRO A 107 30.74 6.99 43.36
C PRO A 107 31.12 5.51 43.23
N VAL A 108 32.31 5.29 42.66
CA VAL A 108 33.00 4.00 42.57
C VAL A 108 33.32 3.43 43.96
N THR A 109 33.02 2.15 44.21
CA THR A 109 33.88 1.16 44.92
C THR A 109 33.23 -0.25 44.96
N GLU A 110 33.87 -1.19 44.24
CA GLU A 110 34.29 -2.55 44.65
C GLU A 110 33.29 -3.65 45.14
N ALA A 111 33.13 -4.66 44.27
CA ALA A 111 33.17 -6.12 44.46
C ALA A 111 32.09 -6.93 45.25
N MET A 112 31.54 -7.91 44.51
CA MET A 112 31.03 -9.25 44.88
C MET A 112 29.72 -9.38 45.70
N GLN A 113 28.62 -9.77 45.03
CA GLN A 113 27.91 -11.04 45.28
C GLN A 113 26.69 -11.22 44.34
N GLU A 114 26.41 -12.48 44.02
CA GLU A 114 25.35 -12.99 43.15
C GLU A 114 23.95 -12.46 43.49
N GLY A 115 23.17 -12.17 42.45
CA GLY A 115 21.78 -11.77 42.52
C GLY A 115 21.20 -11.66 41.13
N ASP A 116 20.64 -12.78 40.67
CA ASP A 116 19.82 -12.93 39.48
C ASP A 116 18.79 -11.80 39.31
N SER A 117 18.85 -11.12 38.16
CA SER A 117 17.76 -10.39 37.49
C SER A 117 18.35 -9.74 36.24
N THR A 118 18.33 -10.47 35.14
CA THR A 118 18.50 -9.92 33.78
C THR A 118 17.40 -8.90 33.50
N PRO A 119 17.69 -7.60 33.28
CA PRO A 119 16.74 -6.76 32.55
C PRO A 119 16.96 -7.02 31.06
N THR A 120 16.02 -7.76 30.49
CA THR A 120 15.77 -7.87 29.05
C THR A 120 15.90 -6.49 28.40
N PRO A 121 16.79 -6.30 27.39
CA PRO A 121 16.79 -5.07 26.62
C PRO A 121 15.49 -5.01 25.83
N VAL A 122 14.63 -4.06 26.20
CA VAL A 122 13.50 -3.63 25.36
C VAL A 122 14.08 -3.11 24.04
N PRO A 123 13.60 -3.53 22.86
CA PRO A 123 14.07 -2.99 21.60
C PRO A 123 13.71 -1.50 21.50
N THR A 124 14.69 -0.64 21.70
CA THR A 124 14.67 0.73 21.20
C THR A 124 14.83 0.61 19.68
N GLU A 125 13.73 0.70 18.92
CA GLU A 125 13.84 0.85 17.47
C GLU A 125 14.50 2.18 17.14
N ASP A 126 15.79 2.12 16.82
CA ASP A 126 16.54 3.20 16.20
C ASP A 126 15.99 3.43 14.79
N PHE A 127 15.32 4.57 14.57
CA PHE A 127 14.83 5.00 13.27
C PHE A 127 15.93 5.08 12.19
N ARG A 128 17.22 5.05 12.58
CA ARG A 128 18.36 5.07 11.65
C ARG A 128 18.89 3.69 11.28
N GLN A 129 18.49 2.64 11.99
CA GLN A 129 18.92 1.28 11.69
C GLN A 129 17.75 0.54 11.06
N GLY A 130 17.83 0.33 9.75
CA GLY A 130 17.06 -0.75 9.15
C GLY A 130 17.77 -2.07 9.44
N LEU A 131 17.00 -3.14 9.59
CA LEU A 131 17.56 -4.44 9.90
C LEU A 131 18.00 -5.11 8.60
N CYS A 132 19.20 -4.75 8.12
CA CYS A 132 19.78 -5.38 6.94
C CYS A 132 20.27 -6.79 7.29
N VAL A 133 19.72 -7.79 6.61
CA VAL A 133 20.06 -9.21 6.79
C VAL A 133 20.94 -9.62 5.61
N SER A 134 22.19 -9.94 5.88
CA SER A 134 23.15 -10.25 4.81
C SER A 134 22.67 -11.40 3.92
N GLY A 135 22.74 -11.19 2.60
CA GLY A 135 22.33 -12.16 1.58
C GLY A 135 20.82 -12.31 1.33
N GLU A 136 19.96 -11.90 2.26
CA GLU A 136 18.50 -11.92 2.10
C GLU A 136 17.92 -10.53 1.84
N LEU A 137 18.30 -9.54 2.65
CA LEU A 137 17.78 -8.19 2.59
C LEU A 137 18.91 -7.20 2.91
N GLU A 138 19.60 -6.77 1.86
CA GLU A 138 20.82 -5.99 2.00
C GLU A 138 20.96 -5.02 0.84
N ILE A 139 21.40 -3.80 1.14
CA ILE A 139 21.91 -2.85 0.15
C ILE A 139 23.42 -2.76 0.41
N THR A 140 24.22 -3.19 -0.56
CA THR A 140 25.69 -3.19 -0.46
C THR A 140 26.29 -1.95 -1.12
N SER A 141 25.64 -1.42 -2.16
CA SER A 141 26.01 -0.14 -2.77
C SER A 141 24.75 0.66 -3.08
N PRO A 142 24.69 1.95 -2.73
CA PRO A 142 25.73 2.74 -2.05
C PRO A 142 25.94 2.33 -0.58
N GLU A 143 27.11 2.64 -0.03
CA GLU A 143 27.44 2.46 1.39
C GLU A 143 26.72 3.49 2.28
N PRO A 144 26.48 3.18 3.58
CA PRO A 144 25.92 4.14 4.52
C PRO A 144 26.74 5.43 4.62
N GLY A 145 26.13 6.55 4.24
CA GLY A 145 26.72 7.89 4.25
C GLY A 145 27.49 8.25 2.97
N GLU A 146 27.45 7.39 1.95
CA GLU A 146 28.12 7.66 0.67
C GLU A 146 27.51 8.87 -0.04
N ARG A 147 28.38 9.63 -0.73
CA ARG A 147 27.98 10.76 -1.56
C ARG A 147 27.79 10.28 -3.00
N VAL A 148 26.57 10.41 -3.51
CA VAL A 148 26.20 9.92 -4.84
C VAL A 148 25.76 11.07 -5.75
N SER A 149 26.04 10.94 -7.05
CA SER A 149 25.66 11.93 -8.07
C SER A 149 25.51 11.30 -9.44
N GLY A 150 24.68 11.90 -10.30
CA GLY A 150 24.44 11.44 -11.66
C GLY A 150 23.73 10.08 -11.73
N GLU A 151 24.26 9.18 -12.55
CA GLU A 151 23.73 7.82 -12.73
C GLU A 151 24.38 6.86 -11.71
N VAL A 152 23.56 6.32 -10.81
CA VAL A 152 23.99 5.48 -9.69
C VAL A 152 23.42 4.08 -9.84
N VAL A 153 24.23 3.06 -9.58
CA VAL A 153 23.77 1.66 -9.52
C VAL A 153 23.51 1.30 -8.06
N ILE A 154 22.32 0.74 -7.80
CA ILE A 154 21.97 0.22 -6.47
C ILE A 154 22.09 -1.29 -6.49
N PHE A 155 23.01 -1.80 -5.67
CA PHE A 155 23.43 -3.19 -5.65
C PHE A 155 23.15 -3.82 -4.29
N GLY A 156 22.73 -5.07 -4.27
CA GLY A 156 22.47 -5.78 -3.03
C GLY A 156 21.70 -7.09 -3.20
N SER A 157 21.01 -7.49 -2.15
CA SER A 157 20.22 -8.72 -2.08
C SER A 157 18.78 -8.42 -1.64
N ALA A 158 17.83 -8.94 -2.40
CA ALA A 158 16.40 -8.93 -2.13
C ALA A 158 15.85 -10.33 -2.41
N SER A 159 15.89 -11.20 -1.41
CA SER A 159 15.41 -12.57 -1.47
C SER A 159 14.70 -12.96 -0.17
N ALA A 160 13.75 -13.89 -0.26
CA ALA A 160 12.99 -14.42 0.86
C ALA A 160 12.49 -15.83 0.52
N SER A 161 12.18 -16.64 1.53
CA SER A 161 11.72 -18.02 1.35
C SER A 161 10.39 -18.13 0.56
N ASN A 162 9.43 -17.22 0.80
CA ASN A 162 8.18 -17.11 0.02
C ASN A 162 8.13 -15.80 -0.79
N PHE A 163 9.21 -15.48 -1.51
CA PHE A 163 9.35 -14.20 -2.19
C PHE A 163 8.18 -13.84 -3.11
N GLY A 164 7.56 -12.67 -2.87
CA GLY A 164 6.53 -12.11 -3.74
C GLY A 164 7.07 -10.99 -4.61
N PHE A 165 7.53 -9.90 -3.98
CA PHE A 165 8.15 -8.77 -4.67
C PHE A 165 9.02 -7.96 -3.72
N TYR A 166 9.92 -7.16 -4.28
CA TYR A 166 10.65 -6.14 -3.55
C TYR A 166 10.33 -4.76 -4.09
N LYS A 167 10.47 -3.76 -3.23
CA LYS A 167 10.42 -2.35 -3.59
C LYS A 167 11.59 -1.63 -2.94
N LEU A 168 12.18 -0.73 -3.71
CA LEU A 168 13.20 0.18 -3.26
C LEU A 168 12.63 1.59 -3.24
N GLU A 169 12.77 2.26 -2.10
CA GLU A 169 12.17 3.55 -1.83
C GLU A 169 13.23 4.52 -1.29
N ILE A 170 12.96 5.82 -1.48
CA ILE A 170 13.79 6.91 -1.00
C ILE A 170 12.96 7.96 -0.28
N ALA A 171 13.50 8.49 0.81
CA ALA A 171 12.94 9.61 1.55
C ALA A 171 14.03 10.62 1.90
N LEU A 172 13.65 11.87 2.16
CA LEU A 172 14.58 12.86 2.73
C LEU A 172 14.90 12.43 4.16
N ALA A 173 16.16 12.57 4.61
CA ALA A 173 16.55 12.14 5.96
C ALA A 173 15.75 12.85 7.08
N GLN A 174 15.27 14.07 6.81
CA GLN A 174 14.45 14.86 7.74
C GLN A 174 12.93 14.66 7.57
N ASN A 175 12.50 13.92 6.54
CA ASN A 175 11.09 13.72 6.21
C ASN A 175 10.84 12.32 5.64
N VAL A 176 10.11 11.49 6.40
CA VAL A 176 9.82 10.08 6.13
C VAL A 176 8.71 9.91 5.07
N ASN A 177 8.75 10.71 4.01
CA ASN A 177 7.89 10.62 2.84
C ASN A 177 8.57 9.75 1.77
N TRP A 178 8.35 8.43 1.87
CA TRP A 178 8.92 7.43 0.97
C TRP A 178 8.36 7.55 -0.45
N ARG A 179 9.26 7.57 -1.44
CA ARG A 179 8.94 7.48 -2.86
C ARG A 179 9.60 6.26 -3.45
N THR A 180 8.86 5.48 -4.23
CA THR A 180 9.40 4.30 -4.90
C THR A 180 10.33 4.70 -6.04
N ILE A 181 11.56 4.17 -6.01
CA ILE A 181 12.52 4.26 -7.11
C ILE A 181 12.25 3.14 -8.11
N GLN A 182 12.16 1.91 -7.59
CA GLN A 182 12.02 0.69 -8.40
C GLN A 182 11.26 -0.38 -7.60
N ALA A 183 10.57 -1.27 -8.32
CA ALA A 183 10.06 -2.52 -7.77
C ALA A 183 10.36 -3.68 -8.72
N GLY A 184 10.46 -4.88 -8.16
CA GLY A 184 10.73 -6.10 -8.94
C GLY A 184 10.07 -7.32 -8.33
N ARG A 185 9.80 -8.32 -9.18
CA ARG A 185 9.13 -9.58 -8.81
C ARG A 185 10.03 -10.80 -8.94
N THR A 186 11.30 -10.59 -9.28
CA THR A 186 12.31 -11.64 -9.31
C THR A 186 13.22 -11.47 -8.09
N PRO A 187 13.49 -12.55 -7.33
CA PRO A 187 14.44 -12.47 -6.24
C PRO A 187 15.84 -12.19 -6.81
N LYS A 188 16.59 -11.36 -6.09
CA LYS A 188 17.96 -10.98 -6.44
C LYS A 188 18.86 -11.32 -5.27
N THR A 189 19.94 -12.04 -5.51
CA THR A 189 20.97 -12.31 -4.50
C THR A 189 22.27 -11.76 -5.06
N ASN A 190 22.85 -10.79 -4.35
CA ASN A 190 24.11 -10.13 -4.72
C ASN A 190 24.11 -9.64 -6.19
N GLY A 191 23.13 -8.79 -6.54
CA GLY A 191 22.94 -8.31 -7.89
C GLY A 191 22.37 -6.89 -7.96
N ASP A 192 22.20 -6.40 -9.18
CA ASP A 192 21.65 -5.07 -9.41
C ASP A 192 20.16 -5.04 -9.03
N LEU A 193 19.86 -4.29 -7.97
CA LEU A 193 18.49 -3.99 -7.55
C LEU A 193 17.90 -2.88 -8.40
N VAL A 194 18.73 -1.88 -8.73
CA VAL A 194 18.46 -0.81 -9.70
C VAL A 194 19.69 -0.60 -10.56
N PRO A 195 19.66 -0.98 -11.85
CA PRO A 195 20.84 -0.94 -12.73
C PRO A 195 21.22 0.46 -13.19
N SER A 196 20.30 1.42 -13.14
CA SER A 196 20.53 2.82 -13.52
C SER A 196 19.52 3.68 -12.77
N TRP A 197 20.01 4.51 -11.84
CA TRP A 197 19.22 5.47 -11.09
C TRP A 197 19.78 6.87 -11.27
N ASP A 198 19.03 7.72 -11.98
CA ASP A 198 19.42 9.11 -12.22
C ASP A 198 19.03 10.01 -11.03
N THR A 199 20.03 10.49 -10.29
CA THR A 199 19.86 11.40 -9.16
C THR A 199 19.88 12.88 -9.56
N SER A 200 20.08 13.23 -10.83
CA SER A 200 20.16 14.63 -11.29
C SER A 200 18.85 15.40 -11.12
N THR A 201 17.73 14.68 -11.11
CA THR A 201 16.39 15.25 -10.90
C THR A 201 16.06 15.50 -9.42
N LEU A 202 16.91 15.02 -8.51
CA LEU A 202 16.73 15.16 -7.07
C LEU A 202 17.51 16.36 -6.55
N GLN A 203 16.92 17.07 -5.59
CA GLN A 203 17.63 18.14 -4.89
C GLN A 203 18.76 17.54 -4.06
N SER A 204 19.93 18.18 -4.07
CA SER A 204 21.05 17.81 -3.22
C SER A 204 20.69 17.89 -1.73
N GLY A 205 21.12 16.91 -0.96
CA GLY A 205 20.80 16.79 0.47
C GLY A 205 20.93 15.37 1.00
N ASP A 206 20.57 15.20 2.27
CA ASP A 206 20.61 13.89 2.93
C ASP A 206 19.32 13.12 2.68
N TYR A 207 19.48 11.86 2.25
CA TYR A 207 18.39 10.94 1.95
C TYR A 207 18.57 9.63 2.71
N MET A 208 17.48 8.87 2.76
CA MET A 208 17.42 7.53 3.28
C MET A 208 16.92 6.62 2.17
N LEU A 209 17.69 5.60 1.82
CA LEU A 209 17.22 4.49 1.00
C LEU A 209 16.56 3.45 1.90
N ARG A 210 15.50 2.81 1.40
CA ARG A 210 14.82 1.71 2.08
C ARG A 210 14.52 0.59 1.09
N LEU A 211 14.95 -0.62 1.43
CA LEU A 211 14.57 -1.85 0.75
C LEU A 211 13.51 -2.58 1.58
N VAL A 212 12.38 -2.90 0.94
CA VAL A 212 11.30 -3.70 1.54
C VAL A 212 11.03 -4.90 0.65
N VAL A 213 11.06 -6.09 1.25
CA VAL A 213 10.69 -7.36 0.60
C VAL A 213 9.37 -7.83 1.18
N VAL A 214 8.45 -8.21 0.31
CA VAL A 214 7.11 -8.69 0.64
C VAL A 214 6.95 -10.10 0.07
N ASP A 215 6.42 -11.00 0.88
CA ASP A 215 6.13 -12.38 0.47
C ASP A 215 4.84 -12.48 -0.37
N ASN A 216 4.52 -13.67 -0.87
CA ASN A 216 3.26 -13.90 -1.62
C ASN A 216 1.99 -13.88 -0.74
N ASP A 217 2.16 -13.99 0.58
CA ASP A 217 1.06 -13.95 1.56
C ASP A 217 0.76 -12.51 2.04
N GLY A 218 1.59 -11.53 1.65
CA GLY A 218 1.48 -10.11 1.98
C GLY A 218 2.25 -9.69 3.24
N ASN A 219 3.02 -10.57 3.87
CA ASN A 219 3.89 -10.20 4.98
C ASN A 219 5.17 -9.54 4.47
N SER A 220 5.63 -8.51 5.17
CA SER A 220 6.86 -7.79 4.83
C SER A 220 7.97 -8.18 5.81
N LEU A 221 9.18 -8.38 5.30
CA LEU A 221 10.38 -8.44 6.15
C LEU A 221 10.62 -7.06 6.80
N PRO A 222 11.36 -6.99 7.93
CA PRO A 222 11.88 -5.74 8.46
C PRO A 222 12.59 -4.95 7.34
N ASP A 223 12.51 -3.64 7.31
CA ASP A 223 13.10 -2.86 6.24
C ASP A 223 14.61 -2.63 6.43
N CYS A 224 15.39 -2.76 5.36
CA CYS A 224 16.82 -2.39 5.36
C CYS A 224 16.94 -0.93 4.93
N ARG A 225 17.58 -0.10 5.75
CA ARG A 225 17.68 1.36 5.55
C ARG A 225 19.13 1.77 5.47
N VAL A 226 19.48 2.53 4.43
CA VAL A 226 20.84 3.03 4.19
C VAL A 226 20.81 4.54 3.98
N PRO A 227 21.44 5.33 4.86
CA PRO A 227 21.55 6.78 4.66
C PRO A 227 22.51 7.07 3.50
N ILE A 228 22.22 8.09 2.69
CA ILE A 228 23.08 8.56 1.60
C ILE A 228 23.00 10.09 1.50
N THR A 229 23.99 10.71 0.87
CA THR A 229 23.96 12.15 0.57
C THR A 229 24.01 12.33 -0.95
N ILE A 230 23.00 13.00 -1.51
CA ILE A 230 22.98 13.34 -2.94
C ILE A 230 23.68 14.68 -3.13
N ILE A 231 24.68 14.72 -4.00
CA ILE A 231 25.43 15.94 -4.36
C ILE A 231 25.14 16.33 -5.81
N PRO A 232 25.23 17.63 -6.17
CA PRO A 232 25.01 18.06 -7.55
C PRO A 232 26.03 17.41 -8.50
N PRO A 233 25.67 17.17 -9.77
CA PRO A 233 26.60 16.60 -10.75
C PRO A 233 27.80 17.54 -10.94
N GLU A 234 29.00 16.98 -10.96
CA GLU A 234 30.20 17.72 -11.39
C GLU A 234 30.08 17.96 -12.91
N GLU A 235 30.07 19.24 -13.32
CA GLU A 235 30.09 19.67 -14.73
C GLU A 235 31.42 19.37 -15.43
#